data_AF-A0A6P2D2Q9-F1
#
_entry.id   AF-A0A6P2D2Q9-F1
#
_cell.length_a   1.000
_cell.length_b   1.000
_cell.length_c   1.000
_cell.angle_alpha   90.00
_cell.angle_beta   90.00
_cell.angle_gamma   90.00
#
_symmetry.space_group_name_H-M   'P 1'
#
loop_
_entity.id
_entity.type
_entity.pdbx_description
1 polymer ?
#
loop_
_entity_poly.entity_id
_entity_poly.type
_entity_poly.pdbx_seq_one_letter_code
_entity_poly.pdbx_strand_id
1 'polypeptide(L)'
;MVAALTRLTPPIKWHGGKHFLASKIVALMLPHTHYVEPFAGGLSVRLAKNPEGVSEVVNDLNGALANFWQVLRDEESFDRFRRRAEATPFSERVWADAMALLRTDLVGTDPVEWAWAFFVGCRQSLAGRMDHFTPLSRTRTRRGMNEQASAWLGAIDGLGVVHSRLKQLRS
;
A
#
# COMPACT_ATOMS: atom_id res chain seq x y z
N MET A 1 12.89 -20.85 18.44
CA MET A 1 12.60 -20.92 17.00
C MET A 1 12.06 -19.57 16.57
N VAL A 2 12.78 -18.82 15.72
CA VAL A 2 12.25 -17.57 15.16
C VAL A 2 11.19 -17.96 14.15
N ALA A 3 9.93 -17.65 14.41
CA ALA A 3 8.85 -17.85 13.44
C ALA A 3 9.26 -17.17 12.13
N ALA A 4 9.17 -17.88 11.00
CA ALA A 4 9.39 -17.28 9.71
C ALA A 4 8.33 -16.18 9.52
N LEU A 5 8.74 -14.92 9.67
CA LEU A 5 7.86 -13.78 9.45
C LEU A 5 7.42 -13.84 8.00
N THR A 6 6.13 -14.08 7.78
CA THR A 6 5.52 -13.98 6.46
C THR A 6 5.75 -12.57 5.97
N ARG A 7 6.64 -12.42 4.98
CA ARG A 7 7.03 -11.11 4.47
C ARG A 7 5.82 -10.47 3.78
N LEU A 8 5.23 -9.48 4.46
CA LEU A 8 4.11 -8.74 3.90
C LEU A 8 4.59 -7.86 2.74
N THR A 9 3.85 -7.88 1.64
CA THR A 9 4.10 -7.00 0.49
C THR A 9 3.33 -5.70 0.70
N PRO A 10 3.98 -4.52 0.58
CA PRO A 10 3.28 -3.25 0.54
C PRO A 10 2.18 -3.24 -0.51
N PRO A 11 0.98 -2.75 -0.19
CA PRO A 11 -0.14 -2.75 -1.12
C PRO A 11 0.09 -1.80 -2.29
N ILE A 12 0.91 -0.75 -2.13
CA ILE A 12 1.19 0.28 -3.15
C ILE A 12 2.61 0.18 -3.73
N LYS A 13 2.76 0.63 -4.98
CA LYS A 13 4.07 0.92 -5.58
C LYS A 13 4.39 2.37 -5.25
N TRP A 14 5.44 2.62 -4.48
CA TRP A 14 5.84 3.97 -4.09
C TRP A 14 7.33 4.21 -4.35
N HIS A 15 7.67 5.43 -4.74
CA HIS A 15 9.06 5.82 -4.99
C HIS A 15 9.93 5.61 -3.75
N GLY A 16 11.18 5.16 -3.98
CA GLY A 16 12.10 4.84 -2.89
C GLY A 16 11.74 3.58 -2.10
N GLY A 17 10.75 2.79 -2.56
CA GLY A 17 10.29 1.57 -1.92
C GLY A 17 11.43 0.60 -1.62
N LYS A 18 11.79 0.49 -0.34
CA LYS A 18 12.83 -0.40 0.16
C LYS A 18 12.39 -1.86 0.17
N HIS A 19 11.33 -2.25 -0.56
CA HIS A 19 10.74 -3.58 -0.49
C HIS A 19 11.81 -4.66 -0.58
N PHE A 20 12.63 -4.67 -1.64
CA PHE A 20 13.70 -5.66 -1.84
C PHE A 20 14.82 -5.62 -0.79
N LEU A 21 15.04 -4.48 -0.12
CA LEU A 21 16.06 -4.30 0.92
C LEU A 21 15.52 -4.48 2.34
N ALA A 22 14.20 -4.52 2.53
CA ALA A 22 13.55 -4.46 3.83
C ALA A 22 14.07 -5.53 4.79
N SER A 23 14.12 -6.79 4.36
CA SER A 23 14.62 -7.89 5.19
C SER A 23 16.09 -7.74 5.57
N LYS A 24 16.93 -7.20 4.65
CA LYS A 24 18.35 -6.91 4.95
C LYS A 24 18.47 -5.79 5.96
N ILE A 25 17.69 -4.72 5.82
CA ILE A 25 17.65 -3.60 6.75
C ILE A 25 17.22 -4.07 8.15
N VAL A 26 16.15 -4.86 8.24
CA VAL A 26 15.66 -5.43 9.51
C VAL A 26 16.73 -6.32 10.17
N ALA A 27 17.44 -7.14 9.38
CA ALA A 27 18.50 -8.01 9.90
C ALA A 27 19.72 -7.24 10.46
N LEU A 28 19.92 -5.98 10.06
CA LEU A 28 21.00 -5.12 10.56
C LEU A 28 20.61 -4.32 11.81
N MET A 29 19.34 -4.37 12.23
CA MET A 29 18.89 -3.67 13.44
C MET A 29 19.37 -4.42 14.68
N LEU A 30 20.05 -3.71 15.58
CA LEU A 30 20.33 -4.20 16.92
C LEU A 30 19.02 -4.40 17.71
N PRO A 31 18.99 -5.23 18.76
CA PRO A 31 17.85 -5.31 19.67
C PRO A 31 17.44 -3.91 20.17
N HIS A 32 16.16 -3.61 20.09
CA HIS A 32 15.60 -2.31 20.47
C HIS A 32 14.16 -2.49 20.93
N THR A 33 13.68 -1.54 21.73
CA THR A 33 12.28 -1.44 22.18
C THR A 33 11.47 -0.42 21.40
N HIS A 34 12.13 0.42 20.59
CA HIS A 34 11.50 1.49 19.82
C HIS A 34 12.00 1.47 18.37
N TYR A 35 11.08 1.57 17.43
CA TYR A 35 11.34 1.70 16.01
C TYR A 35 10.63 2.94 15.47
N VAL A 36 11.39 3.83 14.82
CA VAL A 36 10.86 5.07 14.26
C VAL A 36 11.17 5.12 12.76
N GLU A 37 10.14 5.31 11.94
CA GLU A 37 10.26 5.47 10.49
C GLU A 37 9.71 6.86 10.08
N PRO A 38 10.56 7.90 10.04
CA PRO A 38 10.12 9.28 9.78
C PRO A 38 9.78 9.56 8.31
N PHE A 39 10.19 8.66 7.41
CA PHE A 39 9.92 8.69 5.97
C PHE A 39 9.35 7.35 5.53
N ALA A 40 8.16 7.04 6.02
CA ALA A 40 7.50 5.75 5.89
C ALA A 40 7.31 5.30 4.44
N GLY A 41 6.93 6.21 3.54
CA GLY A 41 6.59 5.90 2.16
C GLY A 41 5.61 4.73 2.07
N GLY A 42 6.05 3.66 1.39
CA GLY A 42 5.31 2.41 1.24
C GLY A 42 5.32 1.46 2.47
N LEU A 43 5.83 1.88 3.63
CA LEU A 43 5.98 1.06 4.85
C LEU A 43 6.75 -0.27 4.67
N SER A 44 7.65 -0.32 3.69
CA SER A 44 8.33 -1.56 3.30
C SER A 44 9.14 -2.19 4.43
N VAL A 45 9.85 -1.38 5.23
CA VAL A 45 10.71 -1.87 6.31
C VAL A 45 9.85 -2.32 7.49
N ARG A 46 8.89 -1.48 7.91
CA ARG A 46 7.93 -1.83 8.97
C ARG A 46 7.15 -3.11 8.69
N LEU A 47 6.62 -3.26 7.49
CA LEU A 47 5.84 -4.46 7.11
C LEU A 47 6.69 -5.74 7.10
N ALA A 48 8.02 -5.62 6.96
CA ALA A 48 8.95 -6.74 7.06
C ALA A 48 9.47 -7.00 8.48
N LYS A 49 9.25 -6.07 9.42
CA LYS A 49 9.77 -6.12 10.78
C LYS A 49 8.82 -6.89 11.71
N ASN A 50 9.40 -7.73 12.60
CA ASN A 50 8.66 -8.29 13.74
C ASN A 50 8.27 -7.17 14.72
N PRO A 51 6.97 -6.96 14.99
CA PRO A 51 6.51 -5.98 15.96
C PRO A 51 6.60 -6.45 17.43
N GLU A 52 6.82 -7.73 17.70
CA GLU A 52 6.78 -8.26 19.06
C GLU A 52 7.78 -7.54 19.99
N GLY A 53 7.27 -6.97 21.08
CA GLY A 53 8.07 -6.26 22.07
C GLY A 53 8.65 -4.92 21.63
N VAL A 54 8.20 -4.38 20.48
CA VAL A 54 8.71 -3.11 19.92
C VAL A 54 7.58 -2.10 19.74
N SER A 55 7.75 -0.91 20.33
CA SER A 55 6.93 0.25 20.04
C SER A 55 7.31 0.83 18.67
N GLU A 56 6.32 1.03 17.79
CA GLU A 56 6.54 1.50 16.43
C GLU A 56 5.88 2.87 16.19
N VAL A 57 6.66 3.82 15.71
CA VAL A 57 6.19 5.15 15.30
C VAL A 57 6.50 5.35 13.82
N VAL A 58 5.50 5.76 13.04
CA VAL A 58 5.65 6.02 11.61
C VAL A 58 5.18 7.43 11.28
N ASN A 59 5.91 8.10 10.41
CA ASN A 59 5.54 9.41 9.90
C ASN A 59 5.88 9.52 8.40
N ASP A 60 5.16 10.40 7.71
CA ASP A 60 5.49 10.84 6.36
C ASP A 60 4.93 12.26 6.16
N LEU A 61 5.65 13.10 5.41
CA LEU A 61 5.17 14.44 5.09
C LEU A 61 4.10 14.43 3.99
N ASN A 62 3.99 13.33 3.24
CA ASN A 62 3.04 13.22 2.16
C ASN A 62 1.62 12.95 2.67
N GLY A 63 0.73 13.95 2.54
CA GLY A 63 -0.66 13.85 2.98
C GLY A 63 -1.46 12.73 2.31
N ALA A 64 -1.13 12.35 1.07
CA ALA A 64 -1.76 11.26 0.36
C ALA A 64 -1.47 9.91 1.03
N LEU A 65 -0.20 9.68 1.38
CA LEU A 65 0.23 8.50 2.14
C LEU A 65 -0.38 8.49 3.53
N ALA A 66 -0.38 9.63 4.22
CA ALA A 66 -0.96 9.75 5.56
C ALA A 66 -2.44 9.35 5.55
N ASN A 67 -3.24 9.91 4.62
CA ASN A 67 -4.65 9.55 4.46
C ASN A 67 -4.83 8.05 4.13
N PHE A 68 -4.07 7.54 3.15
CA PHE A 68 -4.15 6.15 2.74
C PHE A 68 -3.88 5.18 3.91
N TRP A 69 -2.81 5.41 4.68
CA TRP A 69 -2.48 4.54 5.81
C TRP A 69 -3.47 4.66 6.98
N GLN A 70 -4.07 5.84 7.19
CA GLN A 70 -5.14 6.02 8.18
C GLN A 70 -6.39 5.22 7.79
N VAL A 71 -6.85 5.34 6.54
CA VAL A 71 -8.00 4.58 6.01
C VAL A 71 -7.74 3.07 6.08
N LEU A 72 -6.53 2.61 5.79
CA LEU A 72 -6.22 1.18 5.88
C LEU A 72 -6.07 0.67 7.32
N ARG A 73 -5.86 1.54 8.31
CA ARG A 73 -5.70 1.16 9.73
C ARG A 73 -7.04 1.08 10.44
N ASP A 74 -7.93 2.02 10.19
CA ASP A 74 -9.25 2.08 10.81
C ASP A 74 -10.19 1.00 10.24
N GLU A 75 -11.04 0.43 11.08
CA GLU A 75 -11.84 -0.75 10.74
C GLU A 75 -12.99 -0.41 9.79
N GLU A 76 -13.73 0.67 10.07
CA GLU A 76 -14.88 1.08 9.28
C GLU A 76 -14.47 1.55 7.88
N SER A 77 -13.47 2.44 7.83
CA SER A 77 -12.95 2.98 6.58
C SER A 77 -12.23 1.93 5.75
N PHE A 78 -11.51 0.99 6.35
CA PHE A 78 -10.90 -0.14 5.64
C PHE A 78 -11.94 -1.02 4.96
N ASP A 79 -13.05 -1.29 5.64
CA ASP A 79 -14.11 -2.14 5.10
C ASP A 79 -14.77 -1.50 3.87
N ARG A 80 -15.01 -0.19 3.91
CA ARG A 80 -15.49 0.59 2.76
C ARG A 80 -14.45 0.61 1.62
N PHE A 81 -13.20 0.89 1.95
CA PHE A 81 -12.08 0.90 1.00
C PHE A 81 -11.92 -0.44 0.29
N ARG A 82 -11.92 -1.55 1.04
CA ARG A 82 -11.74 -2.91 0.50
C ARG A 82 -12.84 -3.25 -0.49
N ARG A 83 -14.11 -3.03 -0.12
CA ARG A 83 -15.26 -3.26 -1.02
C ARG A 83 -15.13 -2.43 -2.30
N ARG A 84 -14.74 -1.16 -2.19
CA ARG A 84 -14.52 -0.28 -3.35
C ARG A 84 -13.39 -0.82 -4.24
N ALA A 85 -12.27 -1.23 -3.67
CA ALA A 85 -11.13 -1.78 -4.40
C ALA A 85 -11.46 -3.12 -5.09
N GLU A 86 -12.17 -4.03 -4.42
CA GLU A 86 -12.61 -5.32 -4.97
C GLU A 86 -13.55 -5.16 -6.17
N ALA A 87 -14.45 -4.18 -6.13
CA ALA A 87 -15.35 -3.86 -7.22
C ALA A 87 -14.68 -3.09 -8.39
N THR A 88 -13.40 -2.72 -8.25
CA THR A 88 -12.71 -1.87 -9.21
C THR A 88 -11.94 -2.72 -10.23
N PRO A 89 -12.27 -2.63 -11.53
CA PRO A 89 -11.52 -3.33 -12.55
C PRO A 89 -10.18 -2.65 -12.83
N PHE A 90 -9.26 -3.43 -13.39
CA PHE A 90 -8.03 -2.89 -13.97
C PHE A 90 -8.35 -2.25 -15.33
N SER A 91 -8.41 -0.92 -15.41
CA SER A 91 -8.94 -0.20 -16.58
C SER A 91 -8.41 1.23 -16.66
N GLU A 92 -8.02 1.65 -17.87
CA GLU A 92 -7.55 3.00 -18.14
C GLU A 92 -8.61 4.06 -17.80
N ARG A 93 -9.89 3.78 -18.07
CA ARG A 93 -10.98 4.71 -17.76
C ARG A 93 -11.10 4.95 -16.26
N VAL A 94 -11.10 3.87 -15.48
CA VAL A 94 -11.15 3.95 -14.01
C VAL A 94 -9.94 4.68 -13.46
N TRP A 95 -8.75 4.40 -14.01
CA TRP A 95 -7.53 5.11 -13.65
C TRP A 95 -7.65 6.61 -13.94
N ALA A 96 -8.15 7.00 -15.10
CA ALA A 96 -8.34 8.40 -15.46
C ALA A 96 -9.31 9.12 -14.51
N ASP A 97 -10.43 8.47 -14.17
CA ASP A 97 -11.42 9.00 -13.23
C ASP A 97 -10.81 9.15 -11.81
N ALA A 98 -10.02 8.17 -11.36
CA ALA A 98 -9.27 8.26 -10.09
C ALA A 98 -8.25 9.40 -10.11
N MET A 99 -7.48 9.55 -11.20
CA MET A 99 -6.51 10.65 -11.34
C MET A 99 -7.20 12.02 -11.37
N ALA A 100 -8.41 12.12 -11.89
CA ALA A 100 -9.22 13.34 -11.82
C ALA A 100 -9.63 13.67 -10.38
N LEU A 101 -10.02 12.65 -9.59
CA LEU A 101 -10.34 12.84 -8.17
C LEU A 101 -9.11 13.29 -7.37
N LEU A 102 -7.91 12.79 -7.68
CA LEU A 102 -6.67 13.22 -6.99
C LEU A 102 -6.25 14.67 -7.29
N ARG A 103 -6.86 15.31 -8.29
CA ARG A 103 -6.66 16.74 -8.55
C ARG A 103 -7.54 17.64 -7.67
N THR A 104 -8.49 17.06 -6.94
CA THR A 104 -9.27 17.80 -5.92
C THR A 104 -8.51 17.83 -4.60
N ASP A 105 -8.85 18.81 -3.77
CA ASP A 105 -8.36 18.85 -2.40
C ASP A 105 -8.93 17.68 -1.59
N LEU A 106 -8.07 17.07 -0.77
CA LEU A 106 -8.51 16.06 0.19
C LEU A 106 -9.56 16.65 1.17
N VAL A 107 -9.38 17.93 1.53
CA VAL A 107 -10.36 18.66 2.37
C VAL A 107 -11.66 18.82 1.58
N GLY A 108 -12.75 18.26 2.12
CA GLY A 108 -14.06 18.28 1.46
C GLY A 108 -14.31 17.09 0.52
N THR A 109 -13.34 16.19 0.35
CA THR A 109 -13.53 14.90 -0.32
C THR A 109 -13.62 13.79 0.73
N ASP A 110 -14.42 12.75 0.47
CA ASP A 110 -14.44 11.56 1.32
C ASP A 110 -13.03 10.94 1.42
N PRO A 111 -12.44 10.83 2.62
CA PRO A 111 -11.12 10.25 2.83
C PRO A 111 -10.95 8.87 2.20
N VAL A 112 -12.01 8.04 2.20
CA VAL A 112 -12.00 6.68 1.67
C VAL A 112 -11.93 6.68 0.14
N GLU A 113 -12.74 7.52 -0.53
CA GLU A 113 -12.71 7.62 -1.99
C GLU A 113 -11.38 8.23 -2.46
N TRP A 114 -10.85 9.20 -1.73
CA TRP A 114 -9.54 9.79 -2.04
C TRP A 114 -8.41 8.75 -1.86
N ALA A 115 -8.44 7.97 -0.78
CA ALA A 115 -7.50 6.85 -0.58
C ALA A 115 -7.62 5.77 -1.65
N TRP A 116 -8.85 5.45 -2.10
CA TRP A 116 -9.09 4.54 -3.22
C TRP A 116 -8.48 5.07 -4.51
N ALA A 117 -8.70 6.34 -4.84
CA ALA A 117 -8.14 6.95 -6.04
C ALA A 117 -6.61 6.94 -6.01
N PHE A 118 -6.02 7.22 -4.85
CA PHE A 118 -4.58 7.14 -4.64
C PHE A 118 -4.04 5.72 -4.86
N PHE A 119 -4.73 4.71 -4.33
CA PHE A 119 -4.39 3.31 -4.52
C PHE A 119 -4.46 2.89 -5.99
N VAL A 120 -5.53 3.28 -6.70
CA VAL A 120 -5.68 3.04 -8.15
C VAL A 120 -4.55 3.70 -8.93
N GLY A 121 -4.23 4.97 -8.65
CA GLY A 121 -3.13 5.68 -9.27
C GLY A 121 -1.80 4.95 -9.08
N CYS A 122 -1.46 4.59 -7.85
CA CYS A 122 -0.23 3.86 -7.52
C CYS A 122 -0.15 2.49 -8.20
N ARG A 123 -1.28 1.78 -8.40
CA ARG A 123 -1.28 0.40 -8.85
C ARG A 123 -1.48 0.21 -10.33
N GLN A 124 -2.29 1.07 -10.94
CA GLN A 124 -2.61 1.01 -12.35
C GLN A 124 -1.69 1.91 -13.21
N SER A 125 -0.86 2.76 -12.59
CA SER A 125 0.19 3.47 -13.34
C SER A 125 1.46 2.66 -13.59
N LEU A 126 2.14 3.03 -14.67
CA LEU A 126 3.47 2.48 -14.98
C LEU A 126 4.43 2.76 -13.82
N ALA A 127 5.00 1.69 -13.27
CA ALA A 127 5.90 1.74 -12.10
C ALA A 127 5.38 2.51 -10.87
N GLY A 128 4.07 2.79 -10.79
CA GLY A 128 3.46 3.60 -9.72
C GLY A 128 3.73 5.11 -9.82
N ARG A 129 4.13 5.61 -11.00
CA ARG A 129 4.48 7.03 -11.22
C ARG A 129 3.28 7.99 -11.19
N MET A 130 2.06 7.46 -11.31
CA MET A 130 0.83 8.26 -11.34
C MET A 130 0.77 9.30 -12.47
N ASP A 131 1.58 9.12 -13.52
CA ASP A 131 1.61 9.98 -14.70
C ASP A 131 0.76 9.40 -15.84
N HIS A 132 0.91 8.10 -16.12
CA HIS A 132 0.27 7.39 -17.23
C HIS A 132 -0.28 6.04 -16.75
N PHE A 133 -1.37 5.58 -17.35
CA PHE A 133 -1.84 4.20 -17.18
C PHE A 133 -0.79 3.21 -17.69
N THR A 134 -0.64 2.07 -17.02
CA THR A 134 0.36 1.08 -17.43
C THR A 134 -0.09 0.36 -18.70
N PRO A 135 0.79 0.21 -19.71
CA PRO A 135 0.45 -0.51 -20.92
C PRO A 135 0.14 -1.97 -20.61
N LEU A 136 -0.86 -2.52 -21.29
CA LEU A 136 -1.20 -3.94 -21.19
C LEU A 136 -0.13 -4.76 -21.88
N SER A 137 0.56 -5.62 -21.12
CA SER A 137 1.47 -6.60 -21.71
C SER A 137 0.68 -7.61 -22.57
N ARG A 138 1.05 -7.73 -23.84
CA ARG A 138 0.41 -8.66 -24.79
C ARG A 138 1.06 -10.04 -24.85
N THR A 139 2.21 -10.21 -24.20
CA THR A 139 3.07 -11.40 -24.31
C THR A 139 3.22 -12.16 -23.00
N ARG A 140 2.72 -11.62 -21.88
CA ARG A 140 2.88 -12.21 -20.55
C ARG A 140 1.53 -12.40 -19.87
N THR A 141 1.26 -13.65 -19.51
CA THR A 141 0.10 -14.01 -18.68
C THR A 141 0.57 -14.50 -17.31
N ARG A 142 -0.25 -14.28 -16.29
CA ARG A 142 -0.06 -14.77 -14.92
C ARG A 142 -1.42 -15.13 -14.35
N ARG A 143 -1.54 -16.28 -13.66
CA ARG A 143 -2.84 -16.81 -13.18
C ARG A 143 -3.91 -16.87 -14.29
N GLY A 144 -3.50 -17.20 -15.52
CA GLY A 144 -4.41 -17.26 -16.68
C GLY A 144 -4.93 -15.92 -17.20
N MET A 145 -4.44 -14.79 -16.70
CA MET A 145 -4.87 -13.44 -17.09
C MET A 145 -3.68 -12.53 -17.42
N ASN A 146 -3.95 -11.30 -17.89
CA ASN A 146 -2.92 -10.29 -18.10
C ASN A 146 -2.10 -10.04 -16.82
N GLU A 147 -0.79 -9.90 -16.93
CA GLU A 147 0.10 -9.76 -15.77
C GLU A 147 -0.26 -8.56 -14.85
N GLN A 148 -0.72 -7.45 -15.42
CA GLN A 148 -1.03 -6.23 -14.68
C GLN A 148 -2.36 -6.37 -13.94
N ALA A 149 -3.34 -7.01 -14.57
CA ALA A 149 -4.59 -7.40 -13.92
C ALA A 149 -4.32 -8.40 -12.77
N SER A 150 -3.45 -9.40 -12.99
CA SER A 150 -3.04 -10.32 -11.93
C SER A 150 -2.33 -9.61 -10.78
N ALA A 151 -1.48 -8.61 -11.08
CA ALA A 151 -0.81 -7.81 -10.07
C ALA A 151 -1.79 -6.91 -9.29
N TRP A 152 -2.80 -6.36 -9.94
CA TRP A 152 -3.89 -5.60 -9.31
C TRP A 152 -4.65 -6.45 -8.30
N LEU A 153 -5.18 -7.60 -8.72
CA LEU A 153 -5.91 -8.52 -7.83
C LEU A 153 -5.02 -8.99 -6.67
N GLY A 154 -3.77 -9.35 -6.95
CA GLY A 154 -2.85 -9.78 -5.89
C GLY A 154 -2.56 -8.70 -4.83
N ALA A 155 -2.69 -7.40 -5.16
CA ALA A 155 -2.57 -6.34 -4.17
C ALA A 155 -3.83 -6.24 -3.31
N ILE A 156 -5.02 -6.42 -3.91
CA ILE A 156 -6.29 -6.46 -3.18
C ILE A 156 -6.33 -7.66 -2.23
N ASP A 157 -5.95 -8.85 -2.71
CA ASP A 157 -5.85 -10.08 -1.90
C ASP A 157 -4.99 -9.87 -0.63
N GLY A 158 -3.96 -9.03 -0.72
CA GLY A 158 -3.04 -8.72 0.38
C GLY A 158 -3.51 -7.65 1.36
N LEU A 159 -4.61 -6.94 1.10
CA LEU A 159 -5.05 -5.81 1.93
C LEU A 159 -5.39 -6.22 3.36
N GLY A 160 -6.05 -7.37 3.55
CA GLY A 160 -6.49 -7.83 4.87
C GLY A 160 -5.35 -8.09 5.86
N VAL A 161 -4.24 -8.68 5.37
CA VAL A 161 -3.05 -8.93 6.20
C VAL A 161 -2.31 -7.63 6.53
N VAL A 162 -2.30 -6.67 5.60
CA VAL A 162 -1.72 -5.34 5.83
C VAL A 162 -2.54 -4.55 6.86
N HIS A 163 -3.87 -4.53 6.73
CA HIS A 163 -4.78 -3.93 7.71
C HIS A 163 -4.55 -4.51 9.12
N SER A 164 -4.49 -5.84 9.23
CA SER A 164 -4.21 -6.52 10.51
C SER A 164 -2.87 -6.09 11.13
N ARG A 165 -1.83 -5.92 10.30
CA ARG A 165 -0.52 -5.42 10.74
C ARG A 165 -0.54 -3.94 11.13
N LEU A 166 -1.39 -3.13 10.51
CA LEU A 166 -1.55 -1.70 10.83
C LEU A 166 -2.27 -1.50 12.17
N LYS A 167 -3.27 -2.33 12.49
CA LYS A 167 -3.98 -2.27 13.80
C LYS A 167 -3.06 -2.49 15.00
N GLN A 168 -1.89 -3.11 14.81
CA GLN A 168 -0.89 -3.28 15.86
C GLN A 168 -0.11 -2.00 16.20
N LEU A 169 -0.27 -0.92 15.43
CA LEU A 169 0.20 0.41 15.84
C LEU A 169 -0.53 0.81 17.12
N ARG A 170 0.17 0.72 18.25
CA ARG A 170 -0.21 1.37 19.50
C ARG A 170 0.76 2.54 19.67
N SER A 171 0.35 3.71 19.20
CA SER A 171 0.94 5.00 19.57
C SER A 171 0.56 5.32 21.01
#